data_AF-A0A936HDG7-F1
#
_entry.id   AF-A0A936HDG7-F1
#
_cell.length_a   1.000
_cell.length_b   1.000
_cell.length_c   1.000
_cell.angle_alpha   90.00
_cell.angle_beta   90.00
_cell.angle_gamma   90.00
#
_symmetry.space_group_name_H-M   'P 1'
#
loop_
_entity.id
_entity.type
_entity.pdbx_description
1 polymer ?
#
loop_
_entity_poly.entity_id
_entity_poly.type
_entity_poly.pdbx_seq_one_letter_code
_entity_poly.pdbx_strand_id
1 'polypeptide(L)' 'MNINFQPLSEISHRAKNALIQELGVVDTLRFLNQFRAGSGDYTAEREQLFKGKSVKSVIAEIKARRVENEAK' A
#
# COMPACT_ATOMS: atom_id res chain seq x y z
N MET A 1 -30.13 -23.72 -15.36
CA MET A 1 -28.90 -23.58 -14.55
C MET A 1 -28.77 -22.11 -14.20
N ASN A 2 -28.97 -21.72 -12.93
CA ASN A 2 -28.75 -20.33 -12.52
C ASN A 2 -27.25 -20.14 -12.29
N ILE A 3 -26.59 -19.46 -13.22
CA ILE A 3 -25.20 -19.06 -13.04
C ILE A 3 -25.19 -17.82 -12.16
N ASN A 4 -24.74 -17.97 -10.92
CA ASN A 4 -24.56 -16.85 -10.01
C ASN A 4 -23.20 -16.22 -10.30
N PHE A 5 -23.19 -15.12 -11.05
CA PHE A 5 -21.97 -14.40 -11.37
C PHE A 5 -21.51 -13.62 -10.16
N GLN A 6 -20.35 -14.00 -9.63
CA GLN A 6 -19.67 -13.22 -8.61
C GLN A 6 -19.22 -11.90 -9.23
N PRO A 7 -19.48 -10.75 -8.57
CA PRO A 7 -19.01 -9.46 -9.05
C PRO A 7 -17.48 -9.49 -9.26
N LEU A 8 -17.02 -8.85 -10.33
CA LEU A 8 -15.58 -8.77 -10.63
C LEU A 8 -14.78 -8.13 -9.48
N SER A 9 -15.40 -7.23 -8.71
CA SER A 9 -14.82 -6.64 -7.51
C SER A 9 -14.51 -7.68 -6.43
N GLU A 10 -15.42 -8.64 -6.21
CA GLU A 10 -15.26 -9.72 -5.23
C GLU A 10 -14.17 -10.71 -5.66
N ILE A 11 -14.16 -11.08 -6.95
CA ILE A 11 -13.09 -11.90 -7.54
C ILE A 11 -11.73 -11.20 -7.40
N SER A 12 -11.66 -9.91 -7.76
CA SER A 12 -10.43 -9.12 -7.68
C SER A 12 -9.92 -8.98 -6.25
N HIS A 13 -10.83 -8.81 -5.29
CA HIS A 13 -10.46 -8.73 -3.88
C HIS A 13 -9.86 -10.04 -3.37
N ARG A 14 -10.50 -11.18 -3.67
CA ARG A 14 -9.97 -12.51 -3.30
C ARG A 14 -8.63 -12.79 -3.95
N ALA A 15 -8.49 -12.48 -5.24
CA ALA A 15 -7.23 -12.67 -5.97
C ALA A 15 -6.10 -11.85 -5.35
N LYS A 16 -6.34 -10.57 -5.02
CA LYS A 16 -5.37 -9.72 -4.33
C LYS A 16 -4.94 -10.33 -2.99
N ASN A 17 -5.89 -10.82 -2.19
CA ASN A 17 -5.56 -11.41 -0.89
C ASN A 17 -4.74 -12.69 -1.04
N ALA A 18 -5.07 -13.55 -2.01
CA ALA A 18 -4.30 -14.76 -2.29
C ALA A 18 -2.85 -14.43 -2.70
N LEU A 19 -2.66 -13.43 -3.56
CA LEU A 19 -1.33 -12.97 -3.95
C LEU A 19 -0.53 -12.42 -2.75
N ILE A 20 -1.17 -11.65 -1.86
CA ILE A 20 -0.51 -11.13 -0.65
C ILE A 20 -0.05 -12.26 0.26
N GLN A 21 -0.85 -13.32 0.42
CA GLN A 21 -0.48 -14.47 1.25
C GLN A 21 0.74 -15.20 0.69
N GLU A 22 0.83 -15.33 -0.63
CA GLU A 22 1.90 -16.10 -1.29
C GLU A 22 3.18 -15.30 -1.50
N LEU A 23 3.05 -14.05 -1.98
CA LEU A 23 4.17 -13.23 -2.45
C LEU A 23 4.55 -12.13 -1.44
N GLY A 24 3.73 -11.92 -0.42
CA GLY A 24 3.82 -10.72 0.40
C GLY A 24 3.34 -9.46 -0.33
N VAL A 25 3.23 -8.37 0.43
CA VAL A 25 2.63 -7.11 -0.04
C VAL A 25 3.46 -6.46 -1.16
N VAL A 26 4.78 -6.46 -1.03
CA VAL A 26 5.69 -5.76 -1.96
C VAL A 26 5.62 -6.39 -3.35
N ASP A 27 5.81 -7.70 -3.45
CA ASP A 27 5.83 -8.36 -4.76
C ASP A 27 4.44 -8.48 -5.37
N THR A 28 3.38 -8.56 -4.56
CA THR A 28 1.99 -8.44 -5.06
C THR A 28 1.76 -7.11 -5.76
N LEU A 29 2.17 -5.99 -5.17
CA LEU A 29 1.98 -4.66 -5.79
C LEU A 29 2.80 -4.53 -7.08
N ARG A 30 4.03 -5.03 -7.12
CA ARG A 30 4.85 -5.05 -8.33
C ARG A 30 4.21 -5.90 -9.43
N PHE A 31 3.65 -7.06 -9.09
CA PHE A 31 2.92 -7.91 -10.02
C PHE A 31 1.68 -7.21 -10.60
N LEU A 32 0.83 -6.64 -9.75
CA LEU A 32 -0.39 -5.95 -10.20
C LEU A 32 -0.07 -4.75 -11.10
N ASN A 33 1.00 -4.03 -10.82
CA ASN A 33 1.46 -2.90 -11.63
C ASN A 33 1.98 -3.30 -13.03
N GLN A 34 2.16 -4.58 -13.33
CA GLN A 34 2.49 -5.04 -14.69
C GLN A 34 1.28 -4.96 -15.63
N PHE A 35 0.07 -5.12 -15.09
CA PHE A 35 -1.17 -5.21 -15.86
C PHE A 35 -1.94 -3.89 -15.94
N ARG A 36 -1.50 -2.88 -15.19
CA ARG A 36 -2.14 -1.57 -15.12
C ARG A 36 -1.07 -0.50 -15.10
N ALA A 37 -1.25 0.52 -15.94
CA ALA A 37 -0.54 1.77 -15.73
C ALA A 37 -0.90 2.27 -14.32
N GLY A 38 0.12 2.59 -13.52
CA GLY A 38 -0.10 3.32 -12.28
C GLY A 38 -0.89 4.60 -12.56
N SER A 39 -1.69 5.03 -11.61
CA SER A 39 -2.47 6.27 -11.67
C SER A 39 -2.01 7.22 -10.57
N GLY A 40 -2.11 8.53 -10.82
CA GLY A 40 -1.67 9.56 -9.89
C GLY A 40 -0.26 10.07 -10.23
N ASP A 41 0.12 11.16 -9.56
CA ASP A 41 1.46 11.74 -9.67
C ASP A 41 2.13 11.61 -8.31
N TYR A 42 2.76 10.45 -8.08
CA TYR A 42 3.45 10.20 -6.81
C TYR A 42 4.54 11.24 -6.52
N THR A 43 5.12 11.88 -7.54
CA THR A 43 6.12 12.93 -7.33
C THR A 43 5.48 14.15 -6.70
N ALA A 44 4.38 14.65 -7.28
CA ALA A 44 3.63 15.78 -6.75
C ALA A 44 2.99 15.47 -5.38
N GLU A 45 2.40 14.28 -5.25
CA GLU A 45 1.78 13.83 -4.00
C GLU A 45 2.82 13.70 -2.88
N ARG A 46 3.98 13.09 -3.16
CA ARG A 46 5.08 12.95 -2.20
C ARG A 46 5.63 14.32 -1.79
N GLU A 47 5.78 15.25 -2.73
CA GLU A 47 6.23 16.60 -2.41
C GLU A 47 5.28 17.27 -1.43
N GLN A 48 3.97 17.19 -1.65
CA GLN A 48 2.97 17.75 -0.75
C GLN A 48 2.97 17.05 0.63
N LEU A 49 3.08 15.73 0.67
CA LEU A 49 3.10 14.94 1.91
C LEU A 49 4.30 15.26 2.81
N PHE A 50 5.47 15.52 2.22
CA PHE A 50 6.71 15.77 2.94
C PHE A 50 7.18 17.22 2.86
N LYS A 51 6.30 18.13 2.43
CA LYS A 51 6.63 19.55 2.29
C LYS A 51 7.16 20.11 3.61
N GLY A 52 8.38 20.66 3.57
CA GLY A 52 9.06 21.22 4.75
C GLY A 52 9.56 20.19 5.77
N LYS A 53 9.40 18.88 5.54
CA LYS A 53 10.01 17.84 6.39
C LYS A 53 11.41 17.52 5.91
N SER A 54 12.36 17.50 6.84
CA SER A 54 13.71 16.98 6.59
C SER A 54 13.75 15.49 6.91
N VAL A 55 14.69 14.76 6.30
CA VAL A 55 14.94 13.35 6.68
C VAL A 55 15.20 13.22 8.18
N LYS A 56 15.93 14.17 8.77
CA LYS A 56 16.22 14.20 10.21
C LYS A 56 14.95 14.32 11.05
N SER A 57 13.99 15.16 10.66
CA SER A 57 12.72 15.31 11.40
C SER A 57 11.85 14.05 11.31
N VAL A 58 11.81 13.41 10.13
CA VAL A 58 11.08 12.15 9.94
C VAL A 58 11.67 11.03 10.81
N ILE A 59 12.99 10.90 10.87
CA ILE A 59 13.66 9.92 11.73
C ILE A 59 13.35 10.18 13.21
N ALA A 60 13.34 11.45 13.64
CA ALA A 60 13.00 11.81 15.01
C ALA A 60 11.55 11.41 15.37
N GLU A 61 10.59 11.66 14.48
CA GLU A 61 9.19 11.25 14.66
C GLU A 61 9.04 9.73 14.77
N ILE A 62 9.76 8.96 13.94
CA ILE A 62 9.75 7.49 14.00
C ILE A 62 10.26 6.98 15.35
N LYS A 63 11.38 7.55 15.84
CA LYS A 63 11.95 7.17 17.14
C LYS A 63 11.00 7.50 18.29
N ALA A 64 10.40 8.69 18.29
CA ALA A 64 9.46 9.12 19.31
C ALA A 64 8.24 8.17 19.40
N ARG A 65 7.67 7.78 18.26
CA ARG A 65 6.55 6.82 18.20
C ARG A 65 6.90 5.44 18.75
N ARG A 66 8.12 4.95 18.51
CA ARG A 66 8.56 3.65 19.07
C ARG A 66 8.61 3.69 20.59
N VAL A 67 9.19 4.75 21.15
CA VAL A 67 9.25 4.96 22.61
C VAL A 67 7.85 5.05 23.21
N GLU A 68 6.92 5.78 22.57
CA GLU A 68 5.54 5.89 23.06
C GLU A 68 4.81 4.53 23.06
N ASN A 69 5.05 3.69 22.05
CA ASN A 69 4.46 2.37 21.96
C ASN A 69 5.07 1.35 22.91
N GLU A 70 6.35 1.51 23.29
CA GLU A 70 7.03 0.69 24.29
C GLU A 70 6.66 1.08 25.73
N ALA A 71 6.21 2.32 25.93
CA ALA A 71 5.74 2.84 27.23
C ALA A 71 4.25 2.53 27.51
N LYS A 72 3.53 1.96 26.54
CA LYS A 72 2.15 1.47 26.67
C LYS A 72 2.14 -0.04 26.88
#